data_AF-A0A0S3AKG4-F1
#
_entry.id   AF-A0A0S3AKG4-F1
#
_cell.length_a   1.000
_cell.length_b   1.000
_cell.length_c   1.000
_cell.angle_alpha   90.00
_cell.angle_beta   90.00
_cell.angle_gamma   90.00
#
_symmetry.space_group_name_H-M   'P 1'
#
loop_
_entity.id
_entity.type
_entity.pdbx_description
1 polymer ?
#
loop_
_entity_poly.entity_id
_entity_poly.type
_entity_poly.pdbx_seq_one_letter_code
_entity_poly.pdbx_strand_id
1 'polypeptide(L)'
;MTKKIGRPRKLLSQLSAGYRKRLKAGKAKGLSRSQSYGHPRQKEISAQIIRTSTPLSPKSSTLIKSYRVAERMRQGESLTHAARMERIGVSTLKRWMNDLGFIKYSSDTKRYLALDTLASLEVYVKPDAIKRLIVDKSTASQLAGYLNTVMKAIKNNDGKLLDKYTRIVVLDVRGHSYRLVTDLDTLIVLERERKRRIVESQKEAGRQHRISERVEIGGNLEFSA
;
A
#
# COMPACT_ATOMS: atom_id res chain seq x y z
N MET A 1 -9.80 45.37 -32.39
CA MET A 1 -9.66 45.28 -30.91
C MET A 1 -8.20 45.04 -30.54
N THR A 2 -7.50 46.06 -30.05
CA THR A 2 -6.07 45.97 -29.67
C THR A 2 -5.95 45.29 -28.30
N LYS A 3 -5.31 44.11 -28.24
CA LYS A 3 -4.96 43.47 -26.96
C LYS A 3 -3.95 44.36 -26.23
N LYS A 4 -4.35 45.02 -25.14
CA LYS A 4 -3.42 45.73 -24.26
C LYS A 4 -2.32 44.76 -23.82
N ILE A 5 -1.08 45.04 -24.22
CA ILE A 5 0.10 44.28 -23.79
C ILE A 5 0.27 44.54 -22.30
N GLY A 6 -0.09 43.55 -21.48
CA GLY A 6 0.06 43.63 -20.03
C GLY A 6 1.52 43.79 -19.65
N ARG A 7 1.78 44.47 -18.53
CA ARG A 7 3.14 44.64 -17.99
C ARG A 7 3.88 43.30 -17.92
N PRO A 8 5.18 43.24 -18.27
CA PRO A 8 5.97 42.03 -18.20
C PRO A 8 6.00 41.52 -16.76
N ARG A 9 5.73 40.23 -16.60
CA ARG A 9 5.69 39.60 -15.28
C ARG A 9 7.13 39.45 -14.75
N LYS A 10 7.35 39.87 -13.50
CA LYS A 10 8.61 39.63 -12.79
C LYS A 10 8.94 38.12 -12.77
N LEU A 11 10.20 37.80 -13.05
CA LEU A 11 10.72 36.43 -12.98
C LEU A 11 10.66 35.91 -11.55
N LEU A 12 10.60 34.58 -11.39
CA LEU A 12 10.53 33.95 -10.06
C LEU A 12 11.69 34.36 -9.14
N SER A 13 12.88 34.56 -9.70
CA SER A 13 14.10 35.01 -9.00
C SER A 13 13.98 36.43 -8.42
N GLN A 14 13.20 37.31 -9.06
CA GLN A 14 13.04 38.72 -8.69
C GLN A 14 11.95 38.95 -7.63
N LEU A 15 11.30 37.89 -7.16
CA LEU A 15 10.25 37.96 -6.16
C LEU A 15 10.84 37.76 -4.75
N SER A 16 10.13 38.24 -3.72
CA SER A 16 10.55 38.02 -2.34
C SER A 16 10.62 36.52 -2.01
N ALA A 17 11.48 36.14 -1.07
CA ALA A 17 11.68 34.73 -0.69
C ALA A 17 10.38 34.08 -0.19
N GLY A 18 9.58 34.81 0.60
CA GLY A 18 8.27 34.35 1.07
C GLY A 18 7.28 34.12 -0.09
N TYR A 19 7.27 35.02 -1.07
CA TYR A 19 6.42 34.91 -2.26
C TYR A 19 6.80 33.71 -3.13
N ARG A 20 8.10 33.48 -3.32
CA ARG A 20 8.62 32.27 -3.99
C ARG A 20 8.18 31.00 -3.28
N LYS A 21 8.30 30.94 -1.95
CA LYS A 21 7.85 29.78 -1.15
C LYS A 21 6.35 29.52 -1.35
N ARG A 22 5.53 30.57 -1.31
CA ARG A 22 4.06 30.45 -1.51
C ARG A 22 3.71 29.92 -2.89
N LEU A 23 4.32 30.44 -3.95
CA LEU A 23 4.08 29.96 -5.32
C LEU A 23 4.56 28.52 -5.54
N LYS A 24 5.73 28.16 -5.00
CA LYS A 24 6.24 26.78 -5.05
C LYS A 24 5.28 25.82 -4.33
N ALA A 25 4.84 26.17 -3.13
CA ALA A 25 3.91 25.36 -2.34
C ALA A 25 2.52 25.26 -2.98
N GLY A 26 2.02 26.35 -3.57
CA GLY A 26 0.75 26.35 -4.28
C GLY A 26 0.80 25.51 -5.55
N LYS A 27 1.86 25.65 -6.36
CA LYS A 27 2.08 24.82 -7.55
C LYS A 27 2.18 23.34 -7.20
N ALA A 28 2.87 22.98 -6.11
CA ALA A 28 2.95 21.61 -5.62
C ALA A 28 1.58 21.03 -5.21
N LYS A 29 0.61 21.88 -4.86
CA LYS A 29 -0.78 21.52 -4.55
C LYS A 29 -1.72 21.64 -5.77
N GLY A 30 -1.17 21.78 -6.98
CA GLY A 30 -1.97 21.96 -8.20
C GLY A 30 -2.67 23.32 -8.32
N LEU A 31 -2.34 24.29 -7.47
CA LEU A 31 -2.96 25.62 -7.50
C LEU A 31 -2.34 26.51 -8.58
N SER A 32 -3.18 27.30 -9.23
CA SER A 32 -2.76 28.38 -10.12
C SER A 32 -2.02 29.47 -9.34
N ARG A 33 -1.32 30.35 -10.06
CA ARG A 33 -0.62 31.49 -9.45
C ARG A 33 -1.62 32.45 -8.75
N SER A 34 -2.78 32.68 -9.36
CA SER A 34 -3.88 33.50 -8.82
C SER A 34 -4.44 32.90 -7.52
N GLN A 35 -4.70 31.60 -7.53
CA GLN A 35 -5.17 30.86 -6.36
C GLN A 35 -4.16 30.83 -5.23
N SER A 36 -2.88 30.64 -5.56
CA SER A 36 -1.77 30.69 -4.59
C SER A 36 -1.66 32.05 -3.92
N TYR A 37 -2.19 33.10 -4.56
CA TYR A 37 -2.22 34.46 -4.04
C TYR A 37 -3.47 34.76 -3.20
N GLY A 38 -4.53 33.95 -3.31
CA GLY A 38 -5.83 34.20 -2.68
C GLY A 38 -6.80 34.99 -3.55
N HIS A 39 -6.49 35.20 -4.83
CA HIS A 39 -7.39 35.82 -5.80
C HIS A 39 -7.65 34.84 -6.95
N PRO A 40 -8.45 33.79 -6.71
CA PRO A 40 -8.86 32.88 -7.77
C PRO A 40 -9.64 33.66 -8.84
N ARG A 41 -9.41 33.33 -10.11
CA ARG A 41 -10.19 33.92 -11.22
C ARG A 41 -11.54 33.22 -11.32
N GLN A 42 -12.56 33.92 -11.83
CA GLN A 42 -13.92 33.39 -11.97
C GLN A 42 -14.02 32.08 -12.78
N LYS A 43 -13.11 31.85 -13.73
CA LYS A 43 -13.06 30.63 -14.57
C LYS A 43 -12.14 29.53 -14.00
N GLU A 44 -11.54 29.73 -12.84
CA GLU A 44 -10.68 28.73 -12.20
C GLU A 44 -11.52 27.82 -11.28
N ILE A 45 -11.21 26.53 -11.27
CA ILE A 45 -11.78 25.58 -10.30
C ILE A 45 -11.48 26.09 -8.89
N SER A 46 -12.42 25.97 -7.95
CA SER A 46 -12.19 26.51 -6.60
C SER A 46 -10.97 25.85 -5.95
N ALA A 47 -10.18 26.65 -5.21
CA ALA A 47 -8.99 26.13 -4.52
C ALA A 47 -9.35 25.07 -3.46
N GLN A 48 -10.59 25.08 -2.95
CA GLN A 48 -11.10 24.04 -2.04
C GLN A 48 -11.26 22.70 -2.77
N ILE A 49 -11.89 22.71 -3.95
CA ILE A 49 -12.09 21.48 -4.75
C ILE A 49 -10.74 20.86 -5.14
N ILE A 50 -9.75 21.69 -5.52
CA ILE A 50 -8.40 21.21 -5.85
C ILE A 50 -7.73 20.58 -4.62
N ARG A 51 -7.92 21.16 -3.43
CA ARG A 51 -7.36 20.63 -2.19
C ARG A 51 -8.00 19.31 -1.79
N THR A 52 -9.30 19.13 -2.02
CA THR A 52 -10.01 17.87 -1.73
C THR A 52 -9.77 16.80 -2.78
N SER A 53 -9.48 17.17 -4.03
CA SER A 53 -9.22 16.22 -5.11
C SER A 53 -7.78 15.69 -5.14
N THR A 54 -6.85 16.35 -4.44
CA THR A 54 -5.47 15.85 -4.33
C THR A 54 -5.41 14.82 -3.21
N PRO A 55 -5.18 13.51 -3.49
CA PRO A 55 -5.02 12.52 -2.44
C PRO A 55 -3.75 12.88 -1.66
N LEU A 56 -3.94 13.44 -0.46
CA LEU A 56 -2.82 13.69 0.43
C LEU A 56 -2.34 12.31 0.88
N SER A 57 -1.13 11.90 0.52
CA SER A 57 -0.56 10.68 1.07
C SER A 57 0.07 11.01 2.42
N PRO A 58 -0.16 10.23 3.49
CA PRO A 58 0.57 10.41 4.74
C PRO A 58 2.07 10.22 4.52
N LYS A 59 2.89 10.88 5.33
CA LYS A 59 4.31 10.54 5.41
C LYS A 59 4.44 9.06 5.78
N SER A 60 5.45 8.37 5.27
CA SER A 60 5.70 6.94 5.56
C SER A 60 5.71 6.64 7.07
N SER A 61 6.32 7.51 7.88
CA SER A 61 6.33 7.39 9.34
C SER A 61 4.93 7.44 9.96
N THR A 62 4.04 8.28 9.41
CA THR A 62 2.65 8.39 9.87
C THR A 62 1.86 7.17 9.44
N LEU A 63 2.08 6.68 8.22
CA LEU A 63 1.43 5.49 7.70
C LEU A 63 1.76 4.24 8.54
N ILE A 64 3.03 4.02 8.85
CA ILE A 64 3.50 2.91 9.70
C ILE A 64 2.85 2.97 11.08
N LYS A 65 2.78 4.15 11.69
CA LYS A 65 2.10 4.33 12.98
C LYS A 65 0.61 4.03 12.88
N SER A 66 -0.07 4.47 11.82
CA SER A 66 -1.48 4.15 11.59
C SER A 66 -1.72 2.64 11.51
N TYR A 67 -0.83 1.89 10.88
CA TYR A 67 -0.92 0.43 10.85
C TYR A 67 -0.81 -0.22 12.23
N ARG A 68 0.19 0.19 13.02
CA ARG A 68 0.38 -0.31 14.39
C ARG A 68 -0.80 0.01 15.29
N VAL A 69 -1.38 1.20 15.13
CA VAL A 69 -2.61 1.58 15.85
C VAL A 69 -3.79 0.70 15.42
N ALA A 70 -3.97 0.41 14.13
CA ALA A 70 -5.01 -0.50 13.67
C ALA A 70 -4.83 -1.91 14.28
N GLU A 71 -3.59 -2.40 14.38
CA GLU A 71 -3.27 -3.69 14.99
C GLU A 71 -3.62 -3.74 16.49
N ARG A 72 -3.22 -2.71 17.25
CA ARG A 72 -3.60 -2.56 18.67
C ARG A 72 -5.11 -2.49 18.86
N MET A 73 -5.81 -1.77 17.98
CA MET A 73 -7.27 -1.70 18.03
C MET A 73 -7.93 -3.05 17.76
N ARG A 74 -7.36 -3.88 16.88
CA ARG A 74 -7.83 -5.28 16.69
C ARG A 74 -7.60 -6.15 17.92
N GLN A 75 -6.61 -5.83 18.73
CA GLN A 75 -6.38 -6.48 20.04
C GLN A 75 -7.33 -5.96 21.14
N GLY A 76 -8.25 -5.06 20.82
CA GLY A 76 -9.25 -4.52 21.75
C GLY A 76 -8.89 -3.17 22.38
N GLU A 77 -7.73 -2.59 22.05
CA GLU A 77 -7.37 -1.26 22.54
C GLU A 77 -8.26 -0.16 21.91
N SER A 78 -8.57 0.88 22.69
CA SER A 78 -9.25 2.05 22.12
C SER A 78 -8.33 2.87 21.20
N LEU A 79 -8.89 3.52 20.19
CA LEU A 79 -8.17 4.42 19.27
C LEU A 79 -7.29 5.45 20.01
N THR A 80 -7.81 6.04 21.09
CA THR A 80 -7.09 7.06 21.87
C THR A 80 -5.90 6.46 22.61
N HIS A 81 -6.06 5.27 23.20
CA HIS A 81 -4.99 4.58 23.90
C HIS A 81 -3.89 4.14 22.93
N ALA A 82 -4.27 3.48 21.83
CA ALA A 82 -3.33 3.05 20.80
C ALA A 82 -2.55 4.22 20.16
N ALA A 83 -3.23 5.36 19.91
CA ALA A 83 -2.57 6.57 19.40
C ALA A 83 -1.52 7.14 20.38
N ARG A 84 -1.79 7.06 21.69
CA ARG A 84 -0.85 7.48 22.74
C ARG A 84 0.38 6.58 22.76
N MET A 85 0.20 5.26 22.62
CA MET A 85 1.30 4.29 22.56
C MET A 85 2.23 4.56 21.37
N GLU A 86 1.68 4.90 20.20
CA GLU A 86 2.47 5.21 19.01
C GLU A 86 2.93 6.69 18.93
N ARG A 87 2.69 7.48 19.98
CA ARG A 87 3.05 8.90 20.09
C ARG A 87 2.59 9.70 18.86
N ILE A 88 1.30 9.60 18.54
CA ILE A 88 0.67 10.32 17.43
C ILE A 88 -0.62 11.00 17.89
N GLY A 89 -0.88 12.21 17.40
CA GLY A 89 -2.10 12.94 17.73
C GLY A 89 -3.33 12.23 17.18
N VAL A 90 -4.34 12.04 18.04
CA VAL A 90 -5.59 11.34 17.69
C VAL A 90 -6.30 11.98 16.51
N SER A 91 -6.31 13.31 16.40
CA SER A 91 -6.92 14.03 15.28
C SER A 91 -6.25 13.72 13.94
N THR A 92 -4.92 13.66 13.94
CA THR A 92 -4.13 13.32 12.75
C THR A 92 -4.40 11.88 12.33
N LEU A 93 -4.42 10.97 13.30
CA LEU A 93 -4.64 9.56 13.07
C LEU A 93 -6.07 9.24 12.64
N LYS A 94 -7.09 9.87 13.25
CA LYS A 94 -8.50 9.79 12.81
C LYS A 94 -8.65 10.17 11.34
N ARG A 95 -8.08 11.32 10.94
CA ARG A 95 -8.12 11.76 9.55
C ARG A 95 -7.52 10.70 8.63
N TRP A 96 -6.29 10.27 8.92
CA TRP A 96 -5.58 9.36 8.04
C TRP A 96 -6.17 7.95 7.99
N MET A 97 -6.53 7.38 9.14
CA MET A 97 -7.10 6.04 9.18
C MET A 97 -8.49 6.01 8.55
N ASN A 98 -9.27 7.08 8.65
CA ASN A 98 -10.55 7.18 7.96
C ASN A 98 -10.35 7.31 6.43
N ASP A 99 -9.42 8.16 6.00
CA ASP A 99 -9.09 8.34 4.57
C ASP A 99 -8.54 7.05 3.94
N LEU A 100 -7.78 6.25 4.70
CA LEU A 100 -7.25 4.94 4.28
C LEU A 100 -8.25 3.78 4.46
N GLY A 101 -9.40 4.02 5.11
CA GLY A 101 -10.41 3.00 5.39
C GLY A 101 -10.04 2.00 6.48
N PHE A 102 -9.05 2.27 7.33
CA PHE A 102 -8.64 1.38 8.43
C PHE A 102 -9.59 1.39 9.61
N ILE A 103 -10.41 2.42 9.75
CA ILE A 103 -11.39 2.53 10.84
C ILE A 103 -12.76 2.88 10.31
N LYS A 104 -13.79 2.42 11.03
CA LYS A 104 -15.18 2.82 10.83
C LYS A 104 -15.77 3.24 12.17
N TYR A 105 -16.55 4.31 12.18
CA TYR A 105 -17.35 4.66 13.35
C TYR A 105 -18.55 3.72 13.46
N SER A 106 -18.71 3.07 14.60
CA SER A 106 -19.89 2.27 14.93
C SER A 106 -20.84 3.11 15.78
N SER A 107 -22.08 3.28 15.30
CA SER A 107 -23.16 3.94 16.03
C SER A 107 -23.50 3.20 17.32
N ASP A 108 -23.44 1.88 17.28
CA ASP A 108 -23.95 1.00 18.34
C ASP A 108 -23.03 1.02 19.56
N THR A 109 -21.72 0.97 19.32
CA THR A 109 -20.70 1.05 20.36
C THR A 109 -20.24 2.47 20.67
N LYS A 110 -20.69 3.46 19.87
CA LYS A 110 -20.24 4.86 19.87
C LYS A 110 -18.70 4.99 19.84
N ARG A 111 -18.03 4.06 19.15
CA ARG A 111 -16.56 3.92 19.10
C ARG A 111 -16.09 3.68 17.67
N TYR A 112 -14.82 3.98 17.43
CA TYR A 112 -14.15 3.59 16.18
C TYR A 112 -13.70 2.13 16.29
N LEU A 113 -14.07 1.33 15.30
CA LEU A 113 -13.65 -0.04 15.13
C LEU A 113 -12.58 -0.11 14.04
N ALA A 114 -11.56 -0.94 14.24
CA ALA A 114 -10.59 -1.23 13.21
C ALA A 114 -11.18 -2.21 12.20
N LEU A 115 -11.01 -1.92 10.91
CA LEU A 115 -11.40 -2.79 9.82
C LEU A 115 -10.23 -3.68 9.41
N ASP A 116 -10.51 -4.92 9.02
CA ASP A 116 -9.52 -5.77 8.39
C ASP A 116 -9.37 -5.40 6.92
N THR A 117 -8.34 -4.60 6.65
CA THR A 117 -8.02 -4.05 5.33
C THR A 117 -6.65 -4.50 4.84
N LEU A 118 -5.98 -5.35 5.62
CA LEU A 118 -4.66 -5.83 5.31
C LEU A 118 -4.79 -7.10 4.46
N ALA A 119 -4.02 -7.14 3.39
CA ALA A 119 -3.90 -8.33 2.55
C ALA A 119 -2.51 -8.95 2.75
N SER A 120 -2.47 -10.27 2.75
CA SER A 120 -1.23 -11.02 2.77
C SER A 120 -0.98 -11.64 1.40
N LEU A 121 0.17 -11.31 0.80
CA LEU A 121 0.52 -11.72 -0.57
C LEU A 121 1.95 -12.27 -0.61
N GLU A 122 2.16 -13.37 -1.33
CA GLU A 122 3.49 -13.86 -1.68
C GLU A 122 4.03 -13.11 -2.90
N VAL A 123 5.23 -12.55 -2.79
CA VAL A 123 5.83 -11.70 -3.82
C VAL A 123 7.30 -12.04 -4.01
N TYR A 124 7.79 -11.92 -5.25
CA TYR A 124 9.21 -12.05 -5.58
C TYR A 124 9.95 -10.75 -5.28
N VAL A 125 10.93 -10.84 -4.38
CA VAL A 125 11.67 -9.71 -3.83
C VAL A 125 13.17 -9.91 -4.01
N LYS A 126 13.91 -8.85 -4.34
CA LYS A 126 15.37 -8.89 -4.43
C LYS A 126 16.01 -9.11 -3.05
N PRO A 127 17.13 -9.85 -2.96
CA PRO A 127 17.92 -10.43 -4.05
C PRO A 127 17.57 -11.91 -4.29
N ASP A 128 16.32 -12.24 -4.65
CA ASP A 128 15.90 -13.59 -5.09
C ASP A 128 15.20 -14.41 -3.99
N ALA A 129 14.28 -13.77 -3.27
CA ALA A 129 13.46 -14.43 -2.25
C ALA A 129 11.97 -14.29 -2.57
N ILE A 130 11.22 -15.38 -2.37
CA ILE A 130 9.76 -15.33 -2.24
C ILE A 130 9.46 -14.94 -0.79
N LYS A 131 8.76 -13.81 -0.60
CA LYS A 131 8.36 -13.33 0.73
C LYS A 131 6.86 -13.12 0.80
N ARG A 132 6.29 -13.52 1.93
CA ARG A 132 4.91 -13.20 2.29
C ARG A 132 4.89 -11.80 2.93
N LEU A 133 4.30 -10.83 2.23
CA LEU A 133 4.18 -9.45 2.67
C LEU A 133 2.78 -9.19 3.21
N ILE A 134 2.69 -8.38 4.25
CA ILE A 134 1.41 -7.83 4.74
C ILE A 134 1.36 -6.37 4.30
N VAL A 135 0.33 -6.02 3.53
CA VAL A 135 0.20 -4.72 2.90
C VAL A 135 -1.24 -4.20 2.98
N ASP A 136 -1.43 -2.90 2.78
CA ASP A 136 -2.77 -2.34 2.63
C ASP A 136 -3.39 -2.69 1.27
N LYS A 137 -4.70 -2.49 1.15
CA LYS A 137 -5.47 -2.74 -0.07
C LYS A 137 -4.90 -2.05 -1.32
N SER A 138 -4.38 -0.83 -1.22
CA SER A 138 -3.87 -0.11 -2.39
C SER A 138 -2.57 -0.73 -2.90
N THR A 139 -1.63 -1.00 -2.01
CA THR A 139 -0.38 -1.72 -2.30
C THR A 139 -0.65 -3.16 -2.74
N ALA A 140 -1.62 -3.83 -2.14
CA ALA A 140 -2.05 -5.17 -2.54
C ALA A 140 -2.51 -5.22 -4.00
N SER A 141 -3.29 -4.21 -4.43
CA SER A 141 -3.72 -4.09 -5.83
C SER A 141 -2.54 -3.88 -6.78
N GLN A 142 -1.57 -3.06 -6.40
CA GLN A 142 -0.34 -2.86 -7.17
C GLN A 142 0.47 -4.16 -7.29
N LEU A 143 0.62 -4.89 -6.17
CA LEU A 143 1.31 -6.18 -6.13
C LEU A 143 0.60 -7.25 -6.96
N ALA A 144 -0.73 -7.31 -6.93
CA ALA A 144 -1.50 -8.20 -7.79
C ALA A 144 -1.28 -7.88 -9.27
N GLY A 145 -1.24 -6.59 -9.64
CA GLY A 145 -0.88 -6.14 -10.99
C GLY A 145 0.54 -6.55 -11.40
N TYR A 146 1.49 -6.48 -10.47
CA TYR A 146 2.85 -6.97 -10.67
C TYR A 146 2.88 -8.49 -10.92
N LEU A 147 2.28 -9.29 -10.04
CA LEU A 147 2.23 -10.75 -10.18
C LEU A 147 1.59 -11.16 -11.51
N ASN A 148 0.48 -10.53 -11.91
CA ASN A 148 -0.14 -10.78 -13.21
C ASN A 148 0.79 -10.44 -14.38
N THR A 149 1.62 -9.40 -14.25
CA THR A 149 2.59 -9.04 -15.29
C THR A 149 3.75 -10.03 -15.32
N VAL A 150 4.22 -10.50 -14.17
CA VAL A 150 5.23 -11.56 -14.05
C VAL A 150 4.76 -12.83 -14.74
N MET A 151 3.54 -13.28 -14.47
CA MET A 151 2.97 -14.48 -15.11
C MET A 151 2.92 -14.34 -16.64
N LYS A 152 2.59 -13.15 -17.15
CA LYS A 152 2.61 -12.86 -18.60
C LYS A 152 4.03 -12.84 -19.17
N ALA A 153 4.98 -12.22 -18.46
CA ALA A 153 6.38 -12.16 -18.87
C ALA A 153 7.00 -13.55 -18.96
N ILE A 154 6.77 -14.41 -17.96
CA ILE A 154 7.22 -15.80 -17.97
C ILE A 154 6.57 -16.59 -19.11
N LYS A 155 5.24 -16.44 -19.29
CA LYS A 155 4.51 -17.18 -20.34
C LYS A 155 4.97 -16.83 -21.75
N ASN A 156 5.21 -15.55 -22.01
CA ASN A 156 5.56 -15.04 -23.34
C ASN A 156 7.08 -14.93 -23.56
N ASN A 157 7.89 -15.25 -22.54
CA ASN A 157 9.32 -15.04 -22.51
C ASN A 157 9.73 -13.58 -22.84
N ASP A 158 8.97 -12.61 -22.36
CA ASP A 158 9.16 -11.18 -22.63
C ASP A 158 9.39 -10.37 -21.34
N GLY A 159 10.66 -10.07 -21.06
CA GLY A 159 11.07 -9.30 -19.89
C GLY A 159 10.71 -7.81 -19.94
N LYS A 160 10.44 -7.24 -21.13
CA LYS A 160 10.16 -5.79 -21.28
C LYS A 160 8.89 -5.37 -20.53
N LEU A 161 7.96 -6.30 -20.33
CA LEU A 161 6.75 -6.06 -19.55
C LEU A 161 7.04 -5.67 -18.09
N LEU A 162 8.22 -6.02 -17.57
CA LEU A 162 8.61 -5.81 -16.18
C LEU A 162 9.29 -4.46 -15.93
N ASP A 163 9.67 -3.72 -16.98
CA ASP A 163 10.41 -2.46 -16.88
C ASP A 163 9.69 -1.41 -16.02
N LYS A 164 8.36 -1.41 -16.04
CA LYS A 164 7.54 -0.50 -15.23
C LYS A 164 7.70 -0.72 -13.71
N TYR A 165 8.22 -1.88 -13.28
CA TYR A 165 8.41 -2.21 -11.86
C TYR A 165 9.85 -2.07 -11.38
N THR A 166 10.82 -1.80 -12.25
CA THR A 166 12.27 -1.83 -11.93
C THR A 166 12.67 -0.86 -10.82
N ARG A 167 11.95 0.27 -10.70
CA ARG A 167 12.21 1.32 -9.69
C ARG A 167 11.19 1.34 -8.55
N ILE A 168 10.27 0.37 -8.52
CA ILE A 168 9.20 0.34 -7.52
C ILE A 168 9.75 -0.29 -6.23
N VAL A 169 9.56 0.44 -5.13
CA VAL A 169 9.85 -0.01 -3.77
C VAL A 169 8.53 -0.12 -3.04
N VAL A 170 8.25 -1.32 -2.53
CA VAL A 170 7.05 -1.61 -1.76
C VAL A 170 7.38 -1.55 -0.29
N LEU A 171 6.50 -0.93 0.50
CA LEU A 171 6.61 -0.87 1.95
C LEU A 171 5.61 -1.84 2.56
N ASP A 172 6.08 -2.69 3.47
CA ASP A 172 5.23 -3.48 4.35
C ASP A 172 4.59 -2.56 5.42
N VAL A 173 3.48 -3.02 5.99
CA VAL A 173 2.85 -2.50 7.21
C VAL A 173 3.86 -2.27 8.35
N ARG A 174 4.91 -3.10 8.43
CA ARG A 174 6.01 -2.96 9.41
C ARG A 174 7.04 -1.87 9.07
N GLY A 175 6.96 -1.30 7.87
CA GLY A 175 7.89 -0.28 7.37
C GLY A 175 9.12 -0.84 6.67
N HIS A 176 9.21 -2.15 6.48
CA HIS A 176 10.29 -2.76 5.70
C HIS A 176 10.10 -2.46 4.21
N SER A 177 11.18 -2.00 3.57
CA SER A 177 11.20 -1.71 2.14
C SER A 177 11.70 -2.90 1.35
N TYR A 178 10.95 -3.27 0.32
CA TYR A 178 11.23 -4.40 -0.56
C TYR A 178 11.28 -3.93 -2.01
N ARG A 179 12.31 -4.36 -2.75
CA ARG A 179 12.42 -4.14 -4.19
C ARG A 179 11.92 -5.38 -4.91
N LEU A 180 11.06 -5.16 -5.91
CA LEU A 180 10.51 -6.25 -6.71
C LEU A 180 11.59 -6.83 -7.64
N VAL A 181 11.51 -8.14 -7.88
CA VAL A 181 12.35 -8.79 -8.89
C VAL A 181 11.78 -8.45 -10.27
N THR A 182 12.64 -8.01 -11.18
CA THR A 182 12.26 -7.68 -12.57
C THR A 182 13.09 -8.43 -13.59
N ASP A 183 14.07 -9.21 -13.14
CA ASP A 183 14.87 -10.05 -14.03
C ASP A 183 14.10 -11.32 -14.36
N LEU A 184 14.00 -11.63 -15.66
CA LEU A 184 13.17 -12.73 -16.15
C LEU A 184 13.76 -14.08 -15.74
N ASP A 185 15.08 -14.24 -15.85
CA ASP A 185 15.76 -15.49 -15.55
C ASP A 185 15.59 -15.85 -14.07
N THR A 186 15.80 -14.88 -13.18
CA THR A 186 15.51 -15.02 -11.74
C THR A 186 14.05 -15.42 -11.49
N LEU A 187 13.09 -14.76 -12.14
CA LEU A 187 11.66 -15.04 -11.92
C LEU A 187 11.30 -16.46 -12.36
N ILE A 188 11.88 -16.96 -13.45
CA ILE A 188 11.68 -18.34 -13.91
C ILE A 188 12.20 -19.33 -12.86
N VAL A 189 13.38 -19.09 -12.29
CA VAL A 189 13.96 -19.93 -11.23
C VAL A 189 13.04 -19.93 -9.99
N LEU A 190 12.68 -18.75 -9.49
CA LEU A 190 11.83 -18.63 -8.31
C LEU A 190 10.43 -19.24 -8.51
N GLU A 191 9.85 -19.12 -9.70
CA GLU A 191 8.55 -19.73 -9.97
C GLU A 191 8.62 -21.26 -10.03
N ARG A 192 9.73 -21.82 -10.53
CA ARG A 192 9.98 -23.27 -10.46
C ARG A 192 10.10 -23.74 -9.01
N GLU A 193 10.83 -23.01 -8.17
CA GLU A 193 10.93 -23.32 -6.74
C GLU A 193 9.58 -23.25 -6.03
N ARG A 194 8.79 -22.21 -6.32
CA ARG A 194 7.44 -22.06 -5.76
C ARG A 194 6.55 -23.25 -6.08
N LYS A 195 6.54 -23.69 -7.35
CA LYS A 195 5.78 -24.87 -7.78
C LYS A 195 6.26 -26.15 -7.12
N ARG A 196 7.57 -26.34 -6.96
CA ARG A 196 8.14 -27.49 -6.25
C ARG A 196 7.64 -27.56 -4.80
N ARG A 197 7.70 -26.44 -4.07
CA ARG A 197 7.21 -26.35 -2.68
C ARG A 197 5.73 -26.73 -2.56
N ILE A 198 4.89 -26.24 -3.48
CA ILE A 198 3.45 -26.55 -3.48
C ILE A 198 3.21 -28.05 -3.71
N VAL A 199 3.94 -28.66 -4.64
CA VAL A 199 3.83 -30.11 -4.92
C VAL A 199 4.31 -30.94 -3.73
N GLU A 200 5.41 -30.56 -3.10
CA GLU A 200 5.93 -31.23 -1.89
C GLU A 200 4.94 -31.14 -0.74
N SER A 201 4.40 -29.95 -0.45
CA SER A 201 3.42 -29.77 0.62
C SER A 201 2.15 -30.59 0.38
N GLN A 202 1.70 -30.73 -0.87
CA GLN A 202 0.53 -31.54 -1.21
C GLN A 202 0.80 -33.04 -1.06
N LYS A 203 2.02 -33.50 -1.40
CA LYS A 203 2.44 -34.90 -1.20
C LYS A 203 2.52 -35.25 0.28
N GLU A 204 3.04 -34.35 1.12
CA GLU A 204 3.12 -34.55 2.57
C GLU A 204 1.75 -34.58 3.22
N ALA A 205 0.84 -33.66 2.87
CA ALA A 205 -0.54 -33.68 3.34
C ALA A 205 -1.26 -34.98 2.93
N GLY A 206 -1.10 -35.43 1.69
CA GLY A 206 -1.65 -36.72 1.23
C GLY A 206 -1.05 -37.94 1.93
N ARG A 207 0.24 -37.89 2.33
CA ARG A 207 0.87 -38.93 3.15
C ARG A 207 0.30 -38.94 4.57
N GLN A 208 0.09 -37.78 5.18
CA GLN A 208 -0.51 -37.67 6.52
C GLN A 208 -1.94 -38.24 6.54
N HIS A 209 -2.76 -37.94 5.52
CA HIS A 209 -4.09 -38.52 5.37
C HIS A 209 -4.07 -40.05 5.20
N ARG A 210 -3.14 -40.61 4.41
CA ARG A 210 -3.01 -42.07 4.26
C ARG A 210 -2.51 -42.75 5.53
N ILE A 211 -1.69 -42.08 6.33
CA ILE A 211 -1.22 -42.60 7.62
C ILE A 211 -2.37 -42.60 8.64
N SER A 212 -3.18 -41.53 8.72
CA SER A 212 -4.34 -41.50 9.61
C SER A 212 -5.40 -42.54 9.23
N GLU A 213 -5.68 -42.71 7.94
CA GLU A 213 -6.64 -43.70 7.44
C GLU A 213 -6.17 -45.14 7.70
N ARG A 214 -4.86 -45.41 7.60
CA ARG A 214 -4.28 -46.73 7.92
C ARG A 214 -4.24 -47.02 9.42
N VAL A 215 -4.12 -46.00 10.28
CA VAL A 215 -4.22 -46.13 11.74
C VAL A 215 -5.67 -46.40 12.17
N GLU A 216 -6.65 -45.76 11.53
CA GLU A 216 -8.09 -46.01 11.79
C GLU A 216 -8.52 -47.41 11.33
N ILE A 217 -8.02 -47.89 10.19
CA ILE A 217 -8.33 -49.25 9.69
C ILE A 217 -7.54 -50.33 10.45
N GLY A 218 -6.32 -50.03 10.93
CA GLY A 218 -5.49 -50.94 11.71
C GLY A 218 -5.86 -51.04 13.20
N GLY A 219 -6.66 -50.11 13.72
CA GLY A 219 -7.10 -50.08 15.12
C GLY A 219 -8.30 -50.99 15.44
N ASN A 220 -8.94 -51.61 14.44
CA ASN A 220 -10.07 -52.53 14.61
C ASN A 220 -9.70 -54.01 14.38
N LEU A 221 -8.41 -54.33 14.31
CA LEU A 221 -7.92 -55.71 14.33
C LEU A 221 -7.34 -56.03 15.71
N GLU A 222 -8.15 -55.86 16.76
CA GLU A 222 -7.94 -56.65 17.96
C GLU A 222 -8.37 -58.08 17.66
N PHE A 223 -7.34 -58.92 17.68
CA PHE A 223 -7.36 -60.36 17.62
C PHE A 223 -8.43 -60.95 18.54
N SER A 224 -9.25 -61.83 17.95
CA SER A 224 -10.13 -62.75 18.65
C SER A 224 -9.41 -63.52 19.75
N ALA A 225 -10.11 -63.74 20.86
CA ALA A 225 -10.06 -65.00 21.60
C ALA A 225 -11.50 -65.51 21.75
#